data_AF-A0A962S437-F1
#
_entry.id   AF-A0A962S437-F1
#
_cell.length_a   1.000
_cell.length_b   1.000
_cell.length_c   1.000
_cell.angle_alpha   90.00
_cell.angle_beta   90.00
_cell.angle_gamma   90.00
#
_symmetry.space_group_name_H-M   'P 1'
#
loop_
_entity.id
_entity.type
_entity.pdbx_description
1 polymer ?
#
loop_
_entity_poly.entity_id
_entity_poly.type
_entity_poly.pdbx_seq_one_letter_code
_entity_poly.pdbx_strand_id
1 'polypeptide(L)'
;MIRLKAENPQHKNAEEYDAAHAEDIRGYRLFSQGERGEAHRLAHESFDAGRHAAGHRLLAGFLSRRDGQGSDWVHLQFHMALFELEIGDARAAGQRFRNEILPAAATTLDALTDAPALLWRLRMSAAGGADLPWEPLRRTALAALPRGNAIFVDVHNLLALAGAGDAASIARWSPVLKSAGWMRDFPAFCRALARGRLAEAGARLRALRPGLAQLDGSQAQLQLFDQLGRWIERGITGEPVSPVYRHAA
;
A
#
# COMPACT_ATOMS: atom_id res chain seq x y z
N MET A 1 -8.16 34.05 53.99
CA MET A 1 -8.03 34.94 52.81
C MET A 1 -6.89 34.41 51.95
N ILE A 2 -7.15 33.60 50.92
CA ILE A 2 -7.33 33.99 49.50
C ILE A 2 -6.08 34.73 49.00
N ARG A 3 -5.30 34.22 48.04
CA ARG A 3 -5.71 34.03 46.64
C ARG A 3 -4.85 33.00 45.89
N LEU A 4 -5.54 32.06 45.24
CA LEU A 4 -5.04 31.15 44.21
C LEU A 4 -4.67 31.94 42.95
N LYS A 5 -3.54 31.62 42.33
CA LYS A 5 -3.29 31.89 40.90
C LYS A 5 -3.40 30.56 40.16
N ALA A 6 -4.34 30.54 39.21
CA ALA A 6 -4.55 29.43 38.29
C ALA A 6 -3.43 29.40 37.25
N GLU A 7 -2.81 28.24 37.07
CA GLU A 7 -2.00 27.94 35.89
C GLU A 7 -2.80 27.06 34.92
N ASN A 8 -2.73 27.48 33.67
CA ASN A 8 -3.50 27.06 32.51
C ASN A 8 -3.03 25.68 31.98
N PRO A 9 -3.92 24.69 31.73
CA PRO A 9 -3.50 23.36 31.31
C PRO A 9 -3.68 23.17 29.80
N GLN A 10 -2.69 23.53 28.99
CA GLN A 10 -2.58 23.02 27.61
C GLN A 10 -1.11 22.83 27.22
N HIS A 11 -0.86 21.75 26.46
CA HIS A 11 0.44 21.18 26.07
C HIS A 11 1.02 20.14 27.05
N LYS A 12 0.38 18.96 27.10
CA LYS A 12 1.07 17.72 27.40
C LYS A 12 1.34 16.96 26.11
N ASN A 13 2.58 16.52 26.00
CA ASN A 13 3.26 15.96 24.84
C ASN A 13 2.56 14.72 24.25
N ALA A 14 2.57 14.66 22.92
CA ALA A 14 2.50 13.41 22.19
C ALA A 14 3.87 12.73 22.34
N GLU A 15 3.92 11.65 23.13
CA GLU A 15 4.91 10.55 23.11
C GLU A 15 4.93 9.89 24.49
N GLU A 16 3.90 9.09 24.75
CA GLU A 16 3.97 7.97 25.71
C GLU A 16 2.84 7.00 25.35
N TYR A 17 3.01 6.30 24.22
CA TYR A 17 2.21 5.14 23.85
C TYR A 17 3.00 3.89 24.21
N ASP A 18 2.96 3.53 25.49
CA ASP A 18 3.41 2.22 25.95
C ASP A 18 2.22 1.24 25.85
N ALA A 19 2.20 0.43 24.80
CA ALA A 19 1.28 -0.68 24.64
C ALA A 19 2.09 -1.95 24.35
N ALA A 20 1.88 -2.95 25.20
CA ALA A 20 2.53 -4.27 25.22
C ALA A 20 2.71 -4.90 23.82
N HIS A 21 3.95 -5.33 23.55
CA HIS A 21 4.39 -5.81 22.24
C HIS A 21 3.98 -7.28 22.05
N ALA A 22 3.01 -7.52 21.17
CA ALA A 22 2.75 -8.83 20.63
C ALA A 22 2.90 -8.79 19.10
N GLU A 23 3.58 -9.81 18.58
CA GLU A 23 3.94 -9.95 17.16
C GLU A 23 3.07 -11.05 16.53
N ASP A 24 2.76 -10.93 15.24
CA ASP A 24 2.15 -12.02 14.49
C ASP A 24 3.16 -13.17 14.25
N ILE A 25 2.72 -14.28 13.65
CA ILE A 25 3.55 -15.48 13.40
C ILE A 25 4.79 -15.18 12.52
N ARG A 26 4.88 -13.98 11.92
CA ARG A 26 5.97 -13.52 11.07
C ARG A 26 6.79 -12.37 11.68
N GLY A 27 6.56 -12.03 12.94
CA GLY A 27 7.32 -10.98 13.64
C GLY A 27 6.84 -9.56 13.35
N TYR A 28 5.67 -9.37 12.72
CA TYR A 28 5.12 -8.03 12.55
C TYR A 28 4.40 -7.58 13.82
N ARG A 29 4.62 -6.33 14.25
CA ARG A 29 3.79 -5.71 15.31
C ARG A 29 2.33 -5.97 14.98
N LEU A 30 1.57 -6.52 15.94
CA LEU A 30 0.15 -6.76 15.76
C LEU A 30 -0.52 -5.47 15.33
N PHE A 31 -0.93 -5.49 14.07
CA PHE A 31 -1.56 -4.36 13.42
C PHE A 31 -2.93 -4.07 14.02
N SER A 32 -3.59 -5.09 14.57
CA SER A 32 -4.77 -4.97 15.43
C SER A 32 -4.87 -6.19 16.35
N GLN A 33 -5.57 -6.05 17.47
CA GLN A 33 -5.83 -7.13 18.43
C GLN A 33 -7.26 -7.68 18.28
N GLY A 34 -7.55 -8.78 18.97
CA GLY A 34 -8.89 -9.36 19.02
C GLY A 34 -9.39 -9.84 17.65
N GLU A 35 -10.69 -9.75 17.41
CA GLU A 35 -11.31 -10.34 16.21
C GLU A 35 -10.81 -9.72 14.89
N ARG A 36 -10.40 -8.45 14.90
CA ARG A 36 -9.81 -7.77 13.72
C ARG A 36 -8.39 -8.27 13.45
N GLY A 37 -7.58 -8.44 14.50
CA GLY A 37 -6.26 -9.06 14.38
C GLY A 37 -6.32 -10.48 13.85
N GLU A 38 -7.30 -11.27 14.31
CA GLU A 38 -7.49 -12.64 13.83
C GLU A 38 -7.94 -12.67 12.36
N ALA A 39 -8.90 -11.81 11.97
CA ALA A 39 -9.31 -11.69 10.57
C ALA A 39 -8.14 -11.27 9.66
N HIS A 40 -7.28 -10.38 10.14
CA HIS A 40 -6.08 -9.91 9.45
C HIS A 40 -5.05 -11.03 9.27
N ARG A 41 -4.75 -11.79 10.34
CA ARG A 41 -3.87 -12.96 10.30
C ARG A 41 -4.36 -14.01 9.31
N LEU A 42 -5.65 -14.36 9.36
CA LEU A 42 -6.26 -15.32 8.44
C LEU A 42 -6.26 -14.85 6.98
N ALA A 43 -6.41 -13.55 6.75
CA ALA A 43 -6.29 -12.96 5.42
C ALA A 43 -4.86 -13.16 4.88
N HIS A 44 -3.83 -12.83 5.66
CA HIS A 44 -2.44 -13.09 5.28
C HIS A 44 -2.18 -14.57 4.98
N GLU A 45 -2.57 -15.48 5.87
CA GLU A 45 -2.37 -16.91 5.69
C GLU A 45 -3.05 -17.45 4.43
N SER A 46 -4.24 -16.96 4.13
CA SER A 46 -4.98 -17.37 2.93
C SER A 46 -4.34 -16.82 1.66
N PHE A 47 -3.90 -15.56 1.70
CA PHE A 47 -3.25 -14.91 0.56
C PHE A 47 -1.91 -15.58 0.23
N ASP A 48 -1.07 -15.78 1.23
CA ASP A 48 0.28 -16.32 1.03
C ASP A 48 0.28 -17.79 0.63
N ALA A 49 -0.77 -18.53 1.00
CA ALA A 49 -0.98 -19.91 0.57
C ALA A 49 -1.69 -20.04 -0.79
N GLY A 50 -1.98 -18.92 -1.47
CA GLY A 50 -2.72 -18.93 -2.74
C GLY A 50 -4.18 -19.36 -2.62
N ARG A 51 -4.74 -19.43 -1.41
CA ARG A 51 -6.12 -19.85 -1.13
C ARG A 51 -7.10 -18.68 -1.27
N HIS A 52 -6.99 -17.91 -2.36
CA HIS A 52 -7.65 -16.62 -2.53
C HIS A 52 -9.18 -16.68 -2.40
N ALA A 53 -9.82 -17.66 -3.05
CA ALA A 53 -11.27 -17.83 -2.98
C ALA A 53 -11.76 -18.22 -1.56
N ALA A 54 -10.96 -18.97 -0.80
CA ALA A 54 -11.29 -19.30 0.58
C ALA A 54 -11.10 -18.09 1.50
N GLY A 55 -9.99 -17.36 1.35
CA GLY A 55 -9.72 -16.11 2.07
C GLY A 55 -10.81 -15.06 1.83
N HIS A 56 -11.24 -14.89 0.58
CA HIS A 56 -12.38 -14.04 0.20
C HIS A 56 -13.65 -14.39 1.00
N ARG A 57 -14.05 -15.67 1.05
CA ARG A 57 -15.26 -16.09 1.76
C ARG A 57 -15.16 -15.87 3.26
N LEU A 58 -14.02 -16.19 3.86
CA LEU A 58 -13.80 -16.01 5.30
C LEU A 58 -13.85 -14.52 5.67
N LEU A 59 -13.13 -13.69 4.94
CA LEU A 59 -13.08 -12.25 5.20
C LEU A 59 -14.41 -11.56 4.90
N ALA A 60 -15.13 -11.97 3.85
CA ALA A 60 -16.50 -11.51 3.60
C ALA A 60 -17.44 -11.85 4.77
N GLY A 61 -17.32 -13.05 5.33
CA GLY A 61 -18.08 -13.45 6.52
C GLY A 61 -17.81 -12.55 7.73
N PHE A 62 -16.56 -12.13 7.90
CA PHE A 62 -16.16 -11.19 8.95
C PHE A 62 -16.69 -9.76 8.70
N LEU A 63 -16.50 -9.23 7.49
CA LEU A 63 -16.86 -7.84 7.14
C LEU A 63 -18.37 -7.63 7.02
N SER A 64 -19.13 -8.58 6.48
CA SER A 64 -20.57 -8.42 6.18
C SER A 64 -21.49 -8.16 7.38
N ARG A 65 -20.98 -8.33 8.60
CA ARG A 65 -21.76 -8.20 9.84
C ARG A 65 -21.32 -7.01 10.68
N ARG A 66 -20.45 -6.15 10.17
CA ARG A 66 -19.69 -5.19 10.96
C ARG A 66 -19.44 -3.90 10.18
N ASP A 67 -19.59 -2.79 10.88
CA ASP A 67 -19.03 -1.52 10.45
C ASP A 67 -17.70 -1.27 11.16
N GLY A 68 -16.81 -0.51 10.51
CA GLY A 68 -15.54 -0.18 11.11
C GLY A 68 -14.91 1.05 10.49
N GLN A 69 -13.90 1.54 11.19
CA GLN A 69 -13.10 2.71 10.86
C GLN A 69 -11.70 2.52 11.43
N GLY A 70 -10.78 3.39 11.01
CA GLY A 70 -9.37 3.32 11.41
C GLY A 70 -8.52 2.60 10.36
N SER A 71 -7.20 2.74 10.50
CA SER A 71 -6.23 2.09 9.62
C SER A 71 -6.41 0.58 9.62
N ASP A 72 -6.73 0.01 10.78
CA ASP A 72 -6.91 -1.43 10.92
C ASP A 72 -8.05 -2.00 10.09
N TRP A 73 -9.19 -1.33 10.12
CA TRP A 73 -10.33 -1.66 9.29
C TRP A 73 -10.02 -1.50 7.80
N VAL A 74 -9.38 -0.39 7.42
CA VAL A 74 -9.04 -0.10 6.01
C VAL A 74 -8.09 -1.16 5.44
N HIS A 75 -7.16 -1.68 6.24
CA HIS A 75 -6.26 -2.72 5.78
C HIS A 75 -6.95 -4.08 5.61
N LEU A 76 -7.97 -4.41 6.41
CA LEU A 76 -8.84 -5.56 6.12
C LEU A 76 -9.56 -5.38 4.78
N GLN A 77 -10.00 -4.16 4.48
CA GLN A 77 -10.62 -3.83 3.19
C GLN A 77 -9.61 -3.95 2.04
N PHE A 78 -8.35 -3.59 2.26
CA PHE A 78 -7.27 -3.84 1.31
C PHE A 78 -7.09 -5.33 1.01
N HIS A 79 -7.02 -6.19 2.04
CA HIS A 79 -6.95 -7.65 1.83
C HIS A 79 -8.13 -8.21 1.06
N MET A 80 -9.34 -7.75 1.37
CA MET A 80 -10.53 -8.15 0.63
C MET A 80 -10.44 -7.76 -0.85
N ALA A 81 -9.95 -6.55 -1.15
CA ALA A 81 -9.72 -6.10 -2.52
C ALA A 81 -8.63 -6.91 -3.25
N LEU A 82 -7.59 -7.35 -2.52
CA LEU A 82 -6.59 -8.26 -3.10
C LEU A 82 -7.22 -9.60 -3.47
N PHE A 83 -8.04 -10.18 -2.60
CA PHE A 83 -8.74 -11.43 -2.94
C PHE A 83 -9.69 -11.26 -4.13
N GLU A 84 -10.43 -10.16 -4.20
CA GLU A 84 -11.30 -9.83 -5.32
C GLU A 84 -10.52 -9.77 -6.63
N LEU A 85 -9.32 -9.16 -6.64
CA LEU A 85 -8.44 -9.18 -7.81
C LEU A 85 -7.98 -10.59 -8.19
N GLU A 86 -7.51 -11.37 -7.21
CA GLU A 86 -6.98 -12.72 -7.45
C GLU A 86 -8.05 -13.71 -7.95
N ILE A 87 -9.32 -13.51 -7.60
CA ILE A 87 -10.44 -14.30 -8.15
C ILE A 87 -11.02 -13.72 -9.44
N GLY A 88 -10.43 -12.65 -9.98
CA GLY A 88 -10.81 -12.04 -11.24
C GLY A 88 -11.92 -10.98 -11.18
N ASP A 89 -12.38 -10.59 -9.99
CA ASP A 89 -13.39 -9.54 -9.78
C ASP A 89 -12.75 -8.16 -9.55
N ALA A 90 -12.07 -7.66 -10.58
CA ALA A 90 -11.47 -6.32 -10.55
C ALA A 90 -12.52 -5.19 -10.36
N ARG A 91 -13.79 -5.45 -10.71
CA ARG A 91 -14.88 -4.48 -10.52
C ARG A 91 -15.20 -4.31 -9.05
N ALA A 92 -15.34 -5.41 -8.30
CA ALA A 92 -15.54 -5.37 -6.85
C ALA A 92 -14.36 -4.68 -6.15
N ALA A 93 -13.12 -5.06 -6.50
CA ALA A 93 -11.92 -4.43 -5.95
C ALA A 93 -11.88 -2.91 -6.20
N GLY A 94 -12.28 -2.47 -7.40
CA GLY A 94 -12.35 -1.05 -7.75
C GLY A 94 -13.45 -0.28 -7.01
N GLN A 95 -14.58 -0.92 -6.69
CA GLN A 95 -15.63 -0.32 -5.86
C GLN A 95 -15.19 -0.22 -4.41
N ARG A 96 -14.61 -1.30 -3.87
CA ARG A 96 -14.06 -1.34 -2.52
C ARG A 96 -12.98 -0.30 -2.33
N PHE A 97 -12.08 -0.14 -3.30
CA PHE A 97 -11.07 0.90 -3.26
C PHE A 97 -11.70 2.29 -3.06
N ARG A 98 -12.72 2.63 -3.85
CA ARG A 98 -13.35 3.97 -3.82
C ARG A 98 -14.15 4.20 -2.53
N ASN A 99 -14.84 3.18 -2.04
CA ASN A 99 -15.78 3.33 -0.92
C ASN A 99 -15.08 3.18 0.44
N GLU A 100 -14.17 2.21 0.56
CA GLU A 100 -13.64 1.77 1.85
C GLU A 100 -12.21 2.26 2.12
N ILE A 101 -11.40 2.44 1.08
CA ILE A 101 -9.96 2.69 1.23
C ILE A 101 -9.60 4.14 0.93
N LEU A 102 -10.09 4.67 -0.20
CA LEU A 102 -9.77 6.01 -0.68
C LEU A 102 -10.10 7.12 0.33
N PRO A 103 -11.25 7.13 1.05
CA PRO A 103 -11.56 8.19 1.99
C PRO A 103 -10.50 8.34 3.10
N ALA A 104 -10.00 7.22 3.62
CA ALA A 104 -8.94 7.21 4.62
C ALA A 104 -7.57 7.53 4.00
N ALA A 105 -7.20 6.88 2.89
CA ALA A 105 -5.91 7.09 2.23
C ALA A 105 -5.71 8.53 1.70
N ALA A 106 -6.79 9.25 1.43
CA ALA A 106 -6.76 10.66 1.05
C ALA A 106 -6.44 11.61 2.22
N THR A 107 -6.40 11.11 3.46
CA THR A 107 -6.26 11.94 4.67
C THR A 107 -5.23 11.40 5.68
N THR A 108 -4.92 10.10 5.68
CA THR A 108 -4.00 9.48 6.65
C THR A 108 -2.86 8.74 5.97
N LEU A 109 -1.69 8.72 6.64
CA LEU A 109 -0.50 8.04 6.11
C LEU A 109 -0.58 6.52 6.24
N ASP A 110 -1.17 6.03 7.31
CA ASP A 110 -1.29 4.59 7.54
C ASP A 110 -2.10 3.93 6.40
N ALA A 111 -3.28 4.48 6.08
CA ALA A 111 -4.10 4.00 4.98
C ALA A 111 -3.48 4.27 3.59
N LEU A 112 -2.63 5.30 3.48
CA LEU A 112 -1.89 5.56 2.24
C LEU A 112 -0.91 4.44 1.90
N THR A 113 -0.40 3.66 2.85
CA THR A 113 0.57 2.61 2.52
C THR A 113 -0.05 1.48 1.69
N ASP A 114 -1.33 1.17 1.87
CA ASP A 114 -2.01 0.12 1.09
C ASP A 114 -2.50 0.61 -0.28
N ALA A 115 -2.93 1.86 -0.35
CA ALA A 115 -3.74 2.36 -1.46
C ALA A 115 -3.00 2.41 -2.82
N PRO A 116 -1.74 2.88 -2.94
CA PRO A 116 -0.97 2.82 -4.18
C PRO A 116 -0.73 1.38 -4.64
N ALA A 117 -0.49 0.45 -3.71
CA ALA A 117 -0.26 -0.95 -4.03
C ALA A 117 -1.50 -1.59 -4.66
N LEU A 118 -2.70 -1.21 -4.20
CA LEU A 118 -3.96 -1.65 -4.80
C LEU A 118 -4.28 -0.94 -6.12
N LEU A 119 -4.06 0.38 -6.22
CA LEU A 119 -4.30 1.12 -7.49
C LEU A 119 -3.39 0.64 -8.62
N TRP A 120 -2.12 0.31 -8.33
CA TRP A 120 -1.25 -0.29 -9.34
C TRP A 120 -1.79 -1.65 -9.81
N ARG A 121 -2.30 -2.48 -8.91
CA ARG A 121 -2.93 -3.77 -9.29
C ARG A 121 -4.21 -3.59 -10.11
N LEU A 122 -5.06 -2.63 -9.74
CA LEU A 122 -6.23 -2.27 -10.53
C LEU A 122 -5.83 -1.80 -11.94
N ARG A 123 -4.74 -1.01 -12.06
CA ARG A 123 -4.18 -0.60 -13.35
C ARG A 123 -3.68 -1.80 -14.18
N MET A 124 -3.08 -2.80 -13.53
CA MET A 124 -2.59 -4.03 -14.19
C MET A 124 -3.71 -5.03 -14.54
N SER A 125 -4.89 -4.88 -13.94
CA SER A 125 -6.04 -5.75 -14.19
C SER A 125 -6.67 -5.50 -15.55
N ALA A 126 -7.40 -6.49 -16.09
CA ALA A 126 -8.08 -6.37 -17.39
C ALA A 126 -9.20 -5.32 -17.39
N ALA A 127 -9.66 -4.87 -16.22
CA ALA A 127 -10.61 -3.78 -16.07
C ALA A 127 -9.94 -2.39 -15.94
N GLY A 128 -8.60 -2.33 -16.06
CA GLY A 128 -7.81 -1.12 -15.90
C GLY A 128 -8.16 -0.05 -16.93
N GLY A 129 -8.98 0.92 -16.53
CA GLY A 129 -9.28 2.13 -17.29
C GLY A 129 -8.35 3.29 -16.97
N ALA A 130 -8.43 4.36 -17.77
CA ALA A 130 -7.66 5.59 -17.60
C ALA A 130 -8.03 6.40 -16.34
N ASP A 131 -9.14 6.08 -15.66
CA ASP A 131 -9.71 6.89 -14.59
C ASP A 131 -9.57 6.23 -13.19
N LEU A 132 -8.31 6.02 -12.78
CA LEU A 132 -7.98 5.64 -11.42
C LEU A 132 -7.69 6.89 -10.58
N PRO A 133 -8.21 7.01 -9.35
CA PRO A 133 -8.15 8.22 -8.54
C PRO A 133 -6.77 8.41 -7.87
N TRP A 134 -5.76 8.72 -8.68
CA TRP A 134 -4.38 8.92 -8.19
C TRP A 134 -4.17 10.26 -7.47
N GLU A 135 -4.93 11.31 -7.85
CA GLU A 135 -4.70 12.66 -7.32
C GLU A 135 -4.86 12.78 -5.79
N PRO A 136 -5.89 12.19 -5.15
CA PRO A 136 -5.98 12.23 -3.70
C PRO A 136 -4.77 11.59 -3.01
N LEU A 137 -4.24 10.49 -3.57
CA LEU A 137 -3.09 9.78 -3.00
C LEU A 137 -1.81 10.58 -3.20
N ARG A 138 -1.64 11.18 -4.38
CA ARG A 138 -0.56 12.11 -4.70
C ARG A 138 -0.51 13.26 -3.70
N ARG A 139 -1.65 13.88 -3.40
CA ARG A 139 -1.75 14.97 -2.43
C ARG A 139 -1.34 14.53 -1.02
N THR A 140 -1.81 13.38 -0.54
CA THR A 140 -1.40 12.83 0.76
C THR A 140 0.10 12.56 0.79
N ALA A 141 0.65 11.95 -0.26
CA ALA A 141 2.09 11.67 -0.37
C ALA A 141 2.93 12.96 -0.31
N LEU A 142 2.54 14.01 -1.04
CA LEU A 142 3.25 15.30 -1.04
C LEU A 142 3.24 15.97 0.35
N ALA A 143 2.16 15.84 1.10
CA ALA A 143 2.08 16.37 2.46
C ALA A 143 2.97 15.61 3.45
N ALA A 144 3.32 14.35 3.14
CA ALA A 144 4.07 13.47 4.02
C ALA A 144 5.59 13.46 3.78
N LEU A 145 6.04 13.63 2.53
CA LEU A 145 7.47 13.60 2.18
C LEU A 145 8.36 14.56 3.00
N PRO A 146 7.93 15.79 3.39
CA PRO A 146 8.75 16.67 4.21
C PRO A 146 9.06 16.15 5.62
N ARG A 147 8.37 15.11 6.12
CA ARG A 147 8.43 14.67 7.53
C ARG A 147 9.56 13.71 7.86
N GLY A 148 10.29 13.19 6.87
CA GLY A 148 11.40 12.25 7.08
C GLY A 148 10.93 10.88 7.59
N ASN A 149 10.14 10.17 6.78
CA ASN A 149 9.44 8.95 7.19
C ASN A 149 10.36 7.72 7.31
N ALA A 150 9.76 6.58 7.66
CA ALA A 150 10.39 5.28 7.49
C ALA A 150 10.47 4.91 6.00
N ILE A 151 11.46 4.08 5.62
CA ILE A 151 11.66 3.65 4.22
C ILE A 151 10.38 3.04 3.64
N PHE A 152 9.67 2.23 4.41
CA PHE A 152 8.38 1.65 4.02
C PHE A 152 7.34 2.69 3.60
N VAL A 153 7.20 3.76 4.35
CA VAL A 153 6.24 4.83 4.04
C VAL A 153 6.67 5.60 2.79
N ASP A 154 7.97 5.92 2.68
CA ASP A 154 8.49 6.66 1.52
C ASP A 154 8.40 5.86 0.22
N VAL A 155 8.56 4.54 0.26
CA VAL A 155 8.30 3.65 -0.88
C VAL A 155 6.87 3.83 -1.40
N HIS A 156 5.88 3.81 -0.52
CA HIS A 156 4.47 3.93 -0.91
C HIS A 156 4.12 5.36 -1.36
N ASN A 157 4.68 6.39 -0.73
CA ASN A 157 4.57 7.77 -1.20
C ASN A 157 5.09 7.91 -2.64
N LEU A 158 6.25 7.35 -2.94
CA LEU A 158 6.85 7.38 -4.27
C LEU A 158 6.06 6.57 -5.30
N LEU A 159 5.46 5.44 -4.91
CA LEU A 159 4.54 4.67 -5.75
C LEU A 159 3.25 5.44 -6.05
N ALA A 160 2.73 6.22 -5.10
CA ALA A 160 1.58 7.10 -5.31
C ALA A 160 1.90 8.20 -6.34
N LEU A 161 3.04 8.88 -6.18
CA LEU A 161 3.52 9.88 -7.13
C LEU A 161 3.75 9.28 -8.52
N ALA A 162 4.36 8.09 -8.59
CA ALA A 162 4.60 7.40 -9.86
C ALA A 162 3.29 7.04 -10.56
N GLY A 163 2.30 6.55 -9.80
CA GLY A 163 0.98 6.23 -10.31
C GLY A 163 0.26 7.43 -10.89
N ALA A 164 0.41 8.59 -10.26
CA ALA A 164 -0.09 9.89 -10.70
C ALA A 164 0.72 10.55 -11.83
N GLY A 165 1.84 9.95 -12.26
CA GLY A 165 2.71 10.53 -13.28
C GLY A 165 3.57 11.72 -12.81
N ASP A 166 3.68 11.96 -11.49
CA ASP A 166 4.38 13.12 -10.93
C ASP A 166 5.90 12.89 -10.79
N ALA A 167 6.56 12.76 -11.94
CA ALA A 167 8.01 12.61 -12.01
C ALA A 167 8.78 13.83 -11.49
N ALA A 168 8.15 15.01 -11.49
CA ALA A 168 8.74 16.27 -11.03
C ALA A 168 8.86 16.29 -9.51
N SER A 169 7.78 15.97 -8.80
CA SER A 169 7.80 15.86 -7.34
C SER A 169 8.71 14.76 -6.85
N ILE A 170 8.76 13.60 -7.54
CA ILE A 170 9.74 12.56 -7.19
C ILE A 170 11.15 13.12 -7.28
N ALA A 171 11.50 13.82 -8.37
CA ALA A 171 12.83 14.42 -8.55
C ALA A 171 13.14 15.47 -7.46
N ARG A 172 12.15 16.28 -7.07
CA ARG A 172 12.29 17.29 -6.01
C ARG A 172 12.59 16.66 -4.65
N TRP A 173 11.91 15.58 -4.30
CA TRP A 173 12.02 14.97 -2.97
C TRP A 173 13.14 13.93 -2.85
N SER A 174 13.56 13.30 -3.96
CA SER A 174 14.60 12.25 -3.96
C SER A 174 15.86 12.61 -3.14
N PRO A 175 16.44 13.82 -3.24
CA PRO A 175 17.69 14.15 -2.54
C PRO A 175 17.57 14.24 -1.01
N VAL A 176 16.36 14.40 -0.48
CA VAL A 176 16.11 14.59 0.96
C VAL A 176 15.48 13.37 1.64
N LEU A 177 15.17 12.32 0.87
CA LEU A 177 14.71 11.05 1.45
C LEU A 177 15.86 10.33 2.13
N LYS A 178 15.54 9.58 3.20
CA LYS A 178 16.49 8.67 3.83
C LYS A 178 16.95 7.65 2.78
N SER A 179 18.20 7.74 2.36
CA SER A 179 18.72 7.07 1.17
C SER A 179 19.87 6.12 1.51
N ALA A 180 19.57 5.12 2.34
CA ALA A 180 20.48 4.03 2.66
C ALA A 180 20.29 2.85 1.69
N GLY A 181 21.41 2.19 1.33
CA GLY A 181 21.39 1.00 0.48
C GLY A 181 20.62 1.18 -0.82
N TRP A 182 19.73 0.24 -1.10
CA TRP A 182 18.91 0.18 -2.31
C TRP A 182 17.90 1.33 -2.46
N MET A 183 17.52 1.99 -1.37
CA MET A 183 16.54 3.08 -1.40
C MET A 183 17.04 4.29 -2.22
N ARG A 184 18.36 4.43 -2.43
CA ARG A 184 18.94 5.47 -3.30
C ARG A 184 18.44 5.40 -4.73
N ASP A 185 18.23 4.18 -5.24
CA ASP A 185 17.87 3.94 -6.64
C ASP A 185 16.35 3.85 -6.85
N PHE A 186 15.59 3.69 -5.76
CA PHE A 186 14.13 3.53 -5.81
C PHE A 186 13.40 4.74 -6.44
N PRO A 187 13.75 6.00 -6.14
CA PRO A 187 13.11 7.15 -6.81
C PRO A 187 13.34 7.18 -8.33
N ALA A 188 14.49 6.68 -8.82
CA ALA A 188 14.75 6.62 -10.25
C ALA A 188 13.84 5.60 -10.95
N PHE A 189 13.54 4.47 -10.30
CA PHE A 189 12.54 3.52 -10.77
C PHE A 189 11.15 4.16 -10.84
N CYS A 190 10.71 4.83 -9.76
CA CYS A 190 9.42 5.53 -9.73
C CYS A 190 9.32 6.64 -10.80
N ARG A 191 10.40 7.37 -11.08
CA ARG A 191 10.43 8.37 -12.16
C ARG A 191 10.33 7.75 -13.55
N ALA A 192 10.94 6.59 -13.76
CA ALA A 192 10.82 5.87 -15.03
C ALA A 192 9.37 5.41 -15.24
N LEU A 193 8.74 4.85 -14.21
CA LEU A 193 7.31 4.51 -14.22
C LEU A 193 6.41 5.72 -14.50
N ALA A 194 6.61 6.82 -13.77
CA ALA A 194 5.83 8.06 -13.92
C ALA A 194 5.86 8.63 -15.35
N ARG A 195 6.97 8.40 -16.07
CA ARG A 195 7.16 8.86 -17.45
C ARG A 195 6.81 7.83 -18.52
N GLY A 196 6.29 6.66 -18.13
CA GLY A 196 6.00 5.56 -19.05
C GLY A 196 7.24 4.94 -19.70
N ARG A 197 8.44 5.13 -19.13
CA ARG A 197 9.70 4.57 -19.66
C ARG A 197 9.86 3.13 -19.19
N LEU A 198 9.04 2.23 -19.72
CA LEU A 198 8.94 0.84 -19.24
C LEU A 198 10.27 0.08 -19.32
N ALA A 199 11.04 0.22 -20.40
CA ALA A 199 12.36 -0.42 -20.50
C ALA A 199 13.33 0.02 -19.39
N GLU A 200 13.38 1.33 -19.11
CA GLU A 200 14.19 1.88 -18.01
C GLU A 200 13.66 1.40 -16.65
N ALA A 201 12.34 1.45 -16.44
CA ALA A 201 11.71 1.00 -15.20
C ALA A 201 12.00 -0.49 -14.93
N GLY A 202 11.92 -1.35 -15.95
CA GLY A 202 12.19 -2.78 -15.84
C GLY A 202 13.65 -3.07 -15.47
N ALA A 203 14.60 -2.38 -16.10
CA ALA A 203 16.02 -2.51 -15.75
C ALA A 203 16.30 -2.09 -14.29
N ARG A 204 15.71 -0.97 -13.85
CA ARG A 204 15.86 -0.49 -12.46
C ARG A 204 15.21 -1.41 -11.45
N LEU A 205 14.01 -1.92 -11.75
CA LEU A 205 13.31 -2.85 -10.88
C LEU A 205 14.13 -4.12 -10.66
N ARG A 206 14.73 -4.69 -11.72
CA ARG A 206 15.62 -5.85 -11.61
C ARG A 206 16.80 -5.59 -10.68
N ALA A 207 17.44 -4.43 -10.80
CA ALA A 207 18.55 -4.02 -9.92
C ALA A 207 18.10 -3.82 -8.46
N LEU A 208 16.87 -3.38 -8.23
CA LEU A 208 16.31 -3.13 -6.90
C LEU A 208 15.88 -4.42 -6.16
N ARG A 209 15.68 -5.55 -6.86
CA ARG A 209 15.13 -6.79 -6.28
C ARG A 209 15.81 -7.24 -4.97
N PRO A 210 17.14 -7.30 -4.85
CA PRO A 210 17.79 -7.73 -3.62
C PRO A 210 17.53 -6.78 -2.43
N GLY A 211 17.31 -5.50 -2.72
CA GLY A 211 16.99 -4.50 -1.73
C GLY A 211 15.53 -4.53 -1.30
N LEU A 212 14.62 -4.66 -2.26
CA LEU A 212 13.18 -4.79 -1.99
C LEU A 212 12.85 -6.02 -1.13
N ALA A 213 13.66 -7.08 -1.19
CA ALA A 213 13.54 -8.23 -0.30
C ALA A 213 13.84 -7.93 1.18
N GLN A 214 14.47 -6.78 1.47
CA GLN A 214 14.78 -6.30 2.82
C GLN A 214 13.75 -5.28 3.33
N LEU A 215 12.72 -4.96 2.54
CA LEU A 215 11.69 -4.01 2.93
C LEU A 215 10.76 -4.67 3.94
N ASP A 216 10.64 -4.09 5.13
CA ASP A 216 9.72 -4.54 6.19
C ASP A 216 8.27 -4.31 5.75
N GLY A 217 7.67 -5.32 5.12
CA GLY A 217 6.32 -5.28 4.58
C GLY A 217 5.79 -6.68 4.31
N SER A 218 4.47 -6.84 4.40
CA SER A 218 3.85 -8.14 4.18
C SER A 218 4.13 -8.69 2.78
N GLN A 219 4.11 -10.01 2.63
CA GLN A 219 4.24 -10.67 1.32
C GLN A 219 3.24 -10.11 0.31
N ALA A 220 2.00 -9.84 0.74
CA ALA A 220 0.96 -9.19 -0.07
C ALA A 220 1.40 -7.82 -0.62
N GLN A 221 2.13 -7.02 0.15
CA GLN A 221 2.66 -5.73 -0.31
C GLN A 221 3.88 -5.93 -1.22
N LEU A 222 4.82 -6.83 -0.88
CA LEU A 222 6.04 -7.06 -1.65
C LEU A 222 5.78 -7.72 -3.01
N GLN A 223 4.78 -8.60 -3.12
CA GLN A 223 4.37 -9.22 -4.38
C GLN A 223 3.98 -8.20 -5.46
N LEU A 224 3.70 -6.94 -5.09
CA LEU A 224 3.45 -5.86 -6.04
C LEU A 224 4.62 -5.71 -7.01
N PHE A 225 5.86 -5.78 -6.52
CA PHE A 225 7.04 -5.54 -7.33
C PHE A 225 7.25 -6.67 -8.36
N ASP A 226 6.89 -7.90 -8.02
CA ASP A 226 6.86 -9.01 -8.98
C ASP A 226 5.79 -8.82 -10.05
N GLN A 227 4.60 -8.39 -9.65
CA GLN A 227 3.49 -8.10 -10.56
C GLN A 227 3.83 -6.93 -11.50
N LEU A 228 4.42 -5.85 -10.97
CA LEU A 228 4.93 -4.72 -11.75
C LEU A 228 6.00 -5.17 -12.75
N GLY A 229 6.93 -6.04 -12.35
CA GLY A 229 7.95 -6.59 -13.24
C GLY A 229 7.33 -7.29 -14.45
N ARG A 230 6.38 -8.21 -14.21
CA ARG A 230 5.66 -8.90 -15.29
C ARG A 230 4.84 -7.96 -16.16
N TRP A 231 4.21 -6.93 -15.57
CA TRP A 231 3.44 -5.94 -16.32
C TRP A 231 4.33 -5.07 -17.21
N ILE A 232 5.48 -4.62 -16.69
CA ILE A 232 6.49 -3.86 -17.45
C ILE A 232 7.01 -4.68 -18.62
N GLU A 233 7.37 -5.95 -18.39
CA GLU A 233 7.89 -6.85 -19.43
C GLU A 233 6.89 -7.03 -20.58
N ARG A 234 5.61 -7.27 -20.28
CA ARG A 234 4.55 -7.34 -21.30
C ARG A 234 4.37 -6.03 -22.06
N GLY A 235 4.41 -4.90 -21.34
CA GLY A 235 4.32 -3.57 -21.96
C GLY A 235 5.49 -3.26 -22.91
N ILE A 236 6.65 -3.90 -22.71
CA ILE A 236 7.81 -3.80 -23.62
C ILE A 236 7.65 -4.73 -24.82
N THR A 237 7.20 -5.97 -24.62
CA THR A 237 7.09 -6.98 -25.69
C THR A 237 5.86 -6.80 -26.58
N GLY A 238 4.88 -6.01 -26.15
CA GLY A 238 3.62 -5.81 -26.86
C GLY A 238 2.67 -7.01 -26.77
N GLU A 239 2.97 -7.98 -25.90
CA GLU A 239 2.06 -9.10 -25.65
C GLU A 239 0.73 -8.59 -25.07
N PRO A 240 -0.41 -9.11 -25.55
CA PRO A 240 -1.71 -8.73 -25.01
C PRO A 240 -1.74 -9.02 -23.51
N VAL A 241 -2.37 -8.11 -22.75
CA VAL A 241 -2.54 -8.24 -21.30
C VAL A 241 -3.42 -9.46 -21.02
N SER A 242 -2.82 -10.64 -20.91
CA SER A 242 -3.48 -11.75 -20.23
C SER A 242 -3.70 -11.29 -18.78
N PRO A 243 -4.90 -11.46 -18.20
CA PRO A 243 -5.14 -11.01 -16.84
C PRO A 243 -4.05 -11.62 -15.96
N VAL A 244 -3.34 -10.77 -15.21
CA VAL A 244 -2.35 -11.20 -14.20
C VAL A 244 -2.94 -12.27 -13.28
N TYR A 245 -4.28 -12.32 -13.20
CA TYR A 245 -5.12 -13.11 -12.32
C TYR A 245 -5.90 -14.25 -13.02
N ARG A 246 -5.59 -14.65 -14.26
CA ARG A 246 -6.14 -15.92 -14.79
C ARG A 246 -5.39 -17.08 -14.14
N HIS A 247 -6.04 -17.78 -13.21
CA HIS A 247 -5.61 -19.14 -12.87
C HIS A 247 -5.77 -20.04 -14.09
N ALA A 248 -4.77 -20.90 -14.32
CA ALA A 248 -5.01 -22.15 -15.04
C ALA A 248 -6.09 -22.91 -14.26
N ALA A 249 -7.12 -23.35 -14.97
CA ALA A 249 -8.21 -24.16 -14.43
C ALA A 249 -7.69 -25.47 -13.82
#